data_AF-A0A0S7ZMR3-F1
#
_entry.id   AF-A0A0S7ZMR3-F1
#
_cell.length_a   1.000
_cell.length_b   1.000
_cell.length_c   1.000
_cell.angle_alpha   90.00
_cell.angle_beta   90.00
_cell.angle_gamma   90.00
#
_symmetry.space_group_name_H-M   'P 1'
#
loop_
_entity.id
_entity.type
_entity.pdbx_description
1 polymer ?
#
loop_
_entity_poly.entity_id
_entity_poly.type
_entity_poly.pdbx_seq_one_letter_code
_entity_poly.pdbx_strand_id
1 'polypeptide(L)' 'MKGRKGTQAKEQKVSILDASSDRIVEVDKVIRSDQDWKVQLTPVQYRIARRAGTERPFTGEYYKNMEKGIYKCVCCGT' A
#
# COMPACT_ATOMS: atom_id res chain seq x y z
N MET A 1 30.42 12.41 -13.30
CA MET A 1 29.34 12.77 -14.25
C MET A 1 27.99 12.49 -13.60
N LYS A 2 27.17 13.56 -13.52
CA LYS A 2 25.71 13.61 -13.30
C LYS A 2 25.17 13.06 -11.97
N GLY A 3 24.93 14.00 -11.05
CA GLY A 3 24.33 13.77 -9.75
C GLY A 3 22.90 13.26 -9.82
N ARG A 4 22.60 12.28 -8.97
CA ARG A 4 21.23 11.87 -8.62
C ARG A 4 20.61 12.99 -7.78
N LYS A 5 19.81 13.84 -8.44
CA LYS A 5 18.92 14.76 -7.74
C LYS A 5 17.88 13.90 -7.01
N GLY A 6 18.06 13.75 -5.69
CA GLY A 6 17.05 13.18 -4.81
C GLY A 6 15.77 13.99 -4.95
N THR A 7 14.72 13.34 -5.43
CA THR A 7 13.41 13.94 -5.61
C THR A 7 12.85 14.27 -4.22
N GLN A 8 12.66 15.56 -3.94
CA GLN A 8 12.07 16.00 -2.68
C GLN A 8 10.65 15.41 -2.56
N ALA A 9 10.43 14.59 -1.54
CA ALA A 9 9.11 14.10 -1.17
C ALA A 9 8.30 15.29 -0.64
N LYS A 10 7.40 15.85 -1.45
CA LYS A 10 6.43 16.82 -0.97
C LYS A 10 5.51 16.11 0.02
N GLU A 11 5.35 16.70 1.20
CA GLU A 11 4.37 16.30 2.21
C GLU A 11 2.98 16.55 1.62
N GLN A 12 2.31 15.49 1.20
CA GLN A 12 0.96 15.55 0.62
C GLN A 12 0.03 14.84 1.58
N LYS A 13 -1.02 15.51 2.07
CA LYS A 13 -2.05 14.88 2.89
C LYS A 13 -3.19 14.35 2.04
N VAL A 14 -3.78 13.24 2.45
CA VAL A 14 -4.97 12.63 1.84
C VAL A 14 -6.03 12.51 2.92
N SER A 15 -7.26 12.93 2.60
CA SER A 15 -8.42 12.76 3.48
C SER A 15 -9.10 11.45 3.11
N ILE A 16 -9.22 10.54 4.08
CA ILE A 16 -9.91 9.25 3.92
C ILE A 16 -11.05 9.16 4.92
N LEU A 17 -12.14 8.49 4.53
CA LEU A 17 -13.20 8.11 5.46
C LEU A 17 -12.76 6.84 6.20
N ASP A 18 -12.52 6.94 7.50
CA ASP A 18 -12.17 5.80 8.33
C ASP A 18 -13.43 5.01 8.71
N ALA A 19 -13.56 3.79 8.16
CA ALA A 19 -14.72 2.94 8.37
C ALA A 19 -14.87 2.45 9.83
N SER A 20 -13.83 2.53 10.66
CA SER A 20 -13.92 2.15 12.08
C SER A 20 -14.50 3.24 12.97
N SER A 21 -14.23 4.51 12.66
CA SER A 21 -14.64 5.64 13.50
C SER A 21 -15.69 6.55 12.88
N ASP A 22 -16.09 6.27 11.63
CA ASP A 22 -17.05 7.04 10.82
C ASP A 22 -16.68 8.54 10.75
N ARG A 23 -15.38 8.80 10.56
CA ARG A 23 -14.80 10.16 10.53
C ARG A 23 -13.84 10.31 9.37
N ILE A 24 -13.69 11.55 8.93
CA ILE A 24 -12.63 11.93 7.99
C ILE A 24 -11.32 12.03 8.78
N VAL A 25 -10.31 11.25 8.40
CA VAL A 25 -8.96 11.33 8.94
C VAL A 25 -7.99 11.79 7.87
N GLU A 26 -7.05 12.66 8.27
CA GLU A 26 -5.95 13.09 7.41
C GLU A 26 -4.74 12.20 7.62
N VAL A 27 -4.25 11.61 6.54
CA VAL A 27 -3.07 10.74 6.54
C VAL A 27 -2.03 11.26 5.56
N ASP A 28 -0.75 11.02 5.86
CA ASP A 28 0.33 11.42 4.97
C ASP A 28 0.40 10.46 3.77
N LYS A 29 0.54 11.03 2.59
CA LYS A 29 0.68 10.26 1.35
C LYS A 29 1.99 9.49 1.39
N VAL A 30 1.89 8.17 1.31
CA VAL A 30 3.07 7.31 1.31
C VAL A 30 3.76 7.37 -0.05
N ILE A 31 4.95 7.98 -0.08
CA ILE A 31 5.84 8.04 -1.25
C ILE A 31 7.12 7.28 -0.90
N ARG A 32 7.36 6.17 -1.59
CA ARG A 32 8.57 5.35 -1.42
C ARG A 32 9.10 4.91 -2.78
N SER A 33 10.39 4.60 -2.85
CA SER A 33 10.98 4.08 -4.08
C SER A 33 10.51 2.65 -4.36
N ASP A 34 10.64 2.20 -5.61
CA ASP A 34 10.32 0.81 -5.98
C ASP A 34 11.18 -0.20 -5.21
N GLN A 35 12.43 0.16 -4.91
CA GLN A 35 13.35 -0.68 -4.14
C GLN A 35 12.91 -0.81 -2.68
N ASP A 36 12.47 0.28 -2.06
CA ASP A 36 11.96 0.25 -0.68
C ASP A 36 10.73 -0.66 -0.58
N TRP A 37 9.83 -0.56 -1.57
CA TRP A 37 8.66 -1.45 -1.65
C TRP A 37 9.04 -2.92 -1.84
N LYS A 38 10.06 -3.20 -2.65
CA LYS A 38 10.56 -4.57 -2.88
C LYS A 38 11.15 -5.19 -1.62
N VAL A 39 11.72 -4.37 -0.73
CA VAL A 39 12.25 -4.83 0.57
C VAL A 39 11.14 -5.01 1.59
N GLN A 40 10.14 -4.12 1.61
CA GLN A 40 9.07 -4.14 2.60
C GLN A 40 8.00 -5.22 2.35
N LEU A 41 7.66 -5.47 1.08
CA LEU A 41 6.57 -6.38 0.71
C LEU A 41 7.08 -7.80 0.49
N THR A 42 6.22 -8.79 0.71
CA THR A 42 6.53 -10.15 0.27
C THR A 42 6.64 -10.21 -1.26
N PRO A 43 7.37 -11.18 -1.84
CA PRO A 43 7.52 -11.27 -3.29
C PRO A 43 6.18 -11.30 -4.05
N VAL A 44 5.17 -11.97 -3.49
CA VAL A 44 3.82 -12.07 -4.07
C VAL A 44 3.09 -10.73 -3.97
N GLN A 45 3.10 -10.08 -2.79
CA GLN A 45 2.48 -8.77 -2.59
C GLN A 45 3.11 -7.71 -3.50
N TYR A 46 4.44 -7.68 -3.62
CA TYR A 46 5.14 -6.76 -4.52
C TYR A 46 4.73 -6.99 -5.99
N ARG A 47 4.73 -8.25 -6.44
CA ARG A 47 4.30 -8.60 -7.81
C ARG A 47 2.86 -8.17 -8.09
N ILE A 48 1.95 -8.34 -7.14
CA ILE A 48 0.55 -7.96 -7.31
C ILE A 48 0.39 -6.44 -7.26
N ALA A 49 0.78 -5.82 -6.14
CA ALA A 49 0.50 -4.42 -5.86
C ALA A 49 1.35 -3.43 -6.67
N ARG A 50 2.56 -3.82 -7.11
CA ARG A 50 3.51 -2.94 -7.82
C ARG A 50 3.76 -3.33 -9.28
N ARG A 51 3.48 -4.59 -9.65
CA ARG A 51 3.67 -5.10 -11.02
C ARG A 51 2.36 -5.52 -11.70
N ALA A 52 1.22 -5.10 -11.17
CA ALA A 52 -0.12 -5.42 -11.67
C ALA A 52 -0.36 -6.93 -11.89
N GLY A 53 0.31 -7.77 -11.10
CA GLY A 53 0.12 -9.21 -11.13
C GLY A 53 -1.18 -9.64 -10.45
N THR A 54 -1.57 -10.89 -10.68
CA THR A 54 -2.69 -11.54 -10.01
C THR A 54 -2.19 -12.76 -9.23
N GLU A 55 -2.76 -12.99 -8.05
CA GLU A 55 -2.51 -14.24 -7.32
C GLU A 55 -3.09 -15.45 -8.05
N ARG A 56 -2.69 -16.66 -7.65
CA ARG A 56 -3.27 -17.87 -8.21
C ARG A 56 -4.72 -18.02 -7.71
N PRO A 57 -5.61 -18.66 -8.47
CA PRO A 57 -6.96 -18.90 -8.02
C PRO A 57 -6.98 -19.60 -6.67
N PHE A 58 -7.81 -19.09 -5.75
CA PHE A 58 -8.09 -19.70 -4.44
C PHE A 58 -6.90 -19.80 -3.48
N THR A 59 -5.82 -19.04 -3.71
CA THR A 59 -4.61 -19.09 -2.86
C THR A 59 -4.43 -17.87 -1.94
N GLY A 60 -5.25 -16.83 -2.10
CA GLY A 60 -5.14 -15.62 -1.28
C GLY A 60 -5.42 -15.91 0.20
N GLU A 61 -4.63 -15.29 1.09
CA GLU A 61 -4.78 -15.42 2.55
C GLU A 61 -6.22 -15.12 3.00
N TYR A 62 -6.84 -14.11 2.39
CA TYR A 62 -8.20 -13.68 2.71
C TYR A 62 -9.29 -14.29 1.80
N TYR A 63 -8.97 -15.28 0.94
CA TYR A 63 -9.94 -15.84 -0.02
C TYR A 63 -11.21 -16.40 0.66
N LYS A 64 -11.07 -17.01 1.84
CA LYS A 64 -12.20 -17.55 2.63
C LYS A 64 -12.38 -16.82 3.97
N ASN A 65 -11.88 -15.60 4.08
CA ASN A 65 -12.03 -14.85 5.31
C ASN A 65 -13.48 -14.37 5.46
N MET A 66 -14.11 -14.71 6.59
CA MET A 66 -15.48 -14.30 6.95
C MET A 66 -15.50 -13.49 8.27
N GLU A 67 -14.33 -13.16 8.81
CA GLU A 67 -14.22 -12.38 10.04
C GLU A 67 -14.66 -10.93 9.82
N LYS A 68 -15.19 -10.31 10.88
CA LYS A 68 -15.51 -8.88 10.86
C LYS A 68 -14.21 -8.08 10.96
N GLY A 69 -14.03 -7.12 10.06
CA GLY A 69 -12.84 -6.27 10.05
C GLY A 69 -12.86 -5.27 8.90
N ILE A 70 -11.75 -4.58 8.72
CA ILE A 70 -11.54 -3.59 7.66
C ILE A 70 -10.31 -3.99 6.86
N TYR A 71 -10.44 -4.08 5.55
CA TYR A 71 -9.31 -4.26 4.66
C TYR A 71 -8.56 -2.96 4.47
N LYS A 72 -7.23 -3.01 4.59
CA LYS A 72 -6.34 -1.86 4.38
C LYS A 72 -5.38 -2.15 3.24
N CYS A 73 -5.00 -1.11 2.51
CA CYS A 73 -4.01 -1.26 1.45
C CYS A 73 -2.68 -1.78 2.02
N VAL A 74 -2.18 -2.91 1.51
CA VAL A 74 -0.91 -3.50 1.96
C VAL A 74 0.30 -2.58 1.77
N CYS A 75 0.20 -1.61 0.84
CA CYS A 75 1.25 -0.61 0.63
C CYS A 75 1.14 0.53 1.65
N CYS A 76 0.05 1.31 1.60
CA CYS A 76 -0.03 2.58 2.32
C CYS A 76 -0.83 2.51 3.64
N GLY A 77 -1.46 1.39 3.96
CA GLY A 77 -2.21 1.20 5.21
C GLY A 77 -3.49 2.03 5.35
N THR A 78 -3.86 2.75 4.29
CA THR A 78 -5.12 3.51 4.17
C THR A 78 -6.22 2.62 3.62
#